data_AF-A0A1X2LS45-F1
#
_entry.id   AF-A0A1X2LS45-F1
#
_cell.length_a   1.000
_cell.length_b   1.000
_cell.length_c   1.000
_cell.angle_alpha   90.00
_cell.angle_beta   90.00
_cell.angle_gamma   90.00
#
_symmetry.space_group_name_H-M   'P 1'
#
loop_
_entity.id
_entity.type
_entity.pdbx_description
1 polymer ?
#
loop_
_entity_poly.entity_id
_entity_poly.type
_entity_poly.pdbx_seq_one_letter_code
_entity_poly.pdbx_strand_id
1 'polypeptide(L)'
;MSVEPGQVHEPPSLPPALLEVWPVIVVGALAWLAAAVAAFLVPGLESWRPVTVAGLGTGLFGTGIFVWQLAAARRGARGAQAGLETYLDPN
;
A
#
# COMPACT_ATOMS: atom_id res chain seq x y z
N MET A 1 -32.19 -27.68 -25.36
CA MET A 1 -30.95 -27.88 -24.59
C MET A 1 -31.00 -26.92 -23.42
N SER A 2 -31.32 -27.41 -22.22
CA SER A 2 -31.37 -26.59 -21.02
C SER A 2 -29.97 -26.47 -20.45
N VAL A 3 -29.46 -25.24 -20.33
CA VAL A 3 -28.14 -24.97 -19.73
C VAL A 3 -28.33 -25.07 -18.22
N GLU A 4 -27.73 -26.09 -17.60
CA GLU A 4 -27.67 -26.19 -16.14
C GLU A 4 -26.84 -25.01 -15.63
N PRO A 5 -27.31 -24.21 -14.64
CA PRO A 5 -26.53 -23.10 -14.12
C PRO A 5 -25.27 -23.67 -13.45
N GLY A 6 -24.13 -23.55 -14.13
CA GLY A 6 -22.86 -24.06 -13.63
C GLY A 6 -22.61 -23.53 -12.22
N GLN A 7 -22.37 -24.44 -11.27
CA GLN A 7 -22.11 -24.09 -9.88
C GLN A 7 -20.98 -23.04 -9.81
N VAL A 8 -21.36 -21.79 -9.53
CA VAL A 8 -20.41 -20.70 -9.34
C VAL A 8 -19.63 -21.02 -8.08
N HIS A 9 -18.40 -21.52 -8.25
CA HIS A 9 -17.49 -21.71 -7.13
C HIS A 9 -17.08 -20.33 -6.65
N GLU A 10 -17.55 -19.97 -5.46
CA GLU A 10 -17.11 -18.73 -4.82
C GLU A 10 -15.61 -18.85 -4.52
N PRO A 11 -14.77 -17.96 -5.07
CA PRO A 11 -13.34 -18.02 -4.82
C PRO A 11 -13.08 -17.88 -3.31
N PRO A 12 -12.11 -18.63 -2.77
CA PRO A 12 -11.80 -18.57 -1.35
C PRO A 12 -11.45 -17.13 -0.95
N SER A 13 -11.95 -16.70 0.21
CA SER A 13 -11.65 -15.37 0.73
C SER A 13 -10.14 -15.18 0.86
N LEU A 14 -9.65 -14.07 0.31
CA LEU A 14 -8.23 -13.73 0.41
C LEU A 14 -7.90 -13.36 1.86
N PRO A 15 -6.67 -13.70 2.34
CA PRO A 15 -6.20 -13.26 3.65
C PRO A 15 -6.35 -11.74 3.81
N PRO A 16 -6.86 -11.25 4.97
CA PRO A 16 -7.09 -9.82 5.19
C PRO A 16 -5.85 -8.94 4.91
N ALA A 17 -4.67 -9.44 5.25
CA ALA A 17 -3.40 -8.74 5.01
C ALA A 17 -3.09 -8.46 3.53
N LEU A 18 -3.65 -9.23 2.58
CA LEU A 18 -3.50 -8.97 1.14
C LEU A 18 -4.49 -7.92 0.63
N LEU A 19 -5.54 -7.65 1.39
CA LEU A 19 -6.55 -6.63 1.07
C LEU A 19 -6.17 -5.27 1.68
N GLU A 20 -5.32 -5.28 2.71
CA GLU A 20 -4.79 -4.08 3.34
C GLU A 20 -3.56 -3.53 2.57
N VAL A 21 -3.65 -2.27 2.13
CA VAL A 21 -2.50 -1.46 1.68
C VAL A 21 -1.40 -1.24 2.74
N TRP A 22 -1.72 -1.20 4.06
CA TRP A 22 -0.75 -0.81 5.10
C TRP A 22 0.48 -1.72 5.18
N PRO A 23 0.35 -3.07 5.15
CA PRO A 23 1.49 -3.97 5.07
C PRO A 23 2.48 -3.62 3.94
N VAL A 24 1.97 -3.30 2.75
CA VAL A 24 2.80 -2.95 1.59
C VAL A 24 3.56 -1.64 1.82
N ILE A 25 2.88 -0.62 2.35
CA ILE A 25 3.49 0.67 2.69
C ILE A 25 4.61 0.48 3.72
N VAL A 26 4.35 -0.29 4.78
CA VAL A 26 5.32 -0.54 5.86
C VAL A 26 6.56 -1.28 5.32
N VAL A 27 6.36 -2.36 4.56
CA VAL A 27 7.48 -3.12 3.98
C VAL A 27 8.31 -2.25 3.04
N GLY A 28 7.66 -1.48 2.16
CA GLY A 28 8.35 -0.57 1.25
C GLY A 28 9.14 0.52 1.97
N ALA A 29 8.55 1.14 3.00
CA ALA A 29 9.21 2.16 3.81
C ALA A 29 10.42 1.60 4.57
N LEU A 30 10.29 0.43 5.18
CA LEU A 30 11.39 -0.24 5.88
C LEU A 30 12.52 -0.63 4.92
N ALA A 31 12.19 -1.12 3.72
CA ALA A 31 13.18 -1.45 2.71
C ALA A 31 14.00 -0.22 2.28
N TRP A 32 13.33 0.91 1.99
CA TRP A 32 14.03 2.15 1.64
C TRP A 32 14.82 2.73 2.81
N LEU A 33 14.30 2.64 4.03
CA LEU A 33 15.02 3.07 5.23
C LEU A 33 16.28 2.25 5.45
N ALA A 34 16.20 0.92 5.33
CA ALA A 34 17.35 0.03 5.45
C ALA A 34 18.39 0.31 4.36
N ALA A 35 17.95 0.53 3.11
CA ALA A 35 18.84 0.91 2.01
C ALA A 35 19.52 2.26 2.26
N ALA A 36 18.79 3.26 2.77
CA ALA A 36 19.36 4.54 3.15
C ALA A 36 20.43 4.37 4.25
N VAL A 37 20.10 3.65 5.33
CA VAL A 37 21.06 3.34 6.40
C VAL A 37 22.32 2.69 5.84
N ALA A 38 22.19 1.69 4.96
CA ALA A 38 23.33 1.05 4.30
C ALA A 38 24.15 2.05 3.47
N ALA A 39 23.51 2.91 2.67
CA ALA A 39 24.18 3.92 1.84
C ALA A 39 24.95 4.99 2.64
N PHE A 40 24.58 5.23 3.90
CA PHE A 40 25.29 6.16 4.78
C PHE A 40 26.36 5.49 5.66
N LEU A 41 26.20 4.20 6.00
CA LEU A 41 27.11 3.49 6.92
C LEU A 41 28.14 2.58 6.24
N VAL A 42 27.88 2.12 5.01
CA VAL A 42 28.74 1.16 4.30
C VAL A 42 29.58 1.89 3.25
N PRO A 43 30.93 1.88 3.38
CA PRO A 43 31.81 2.38 2.33
C PRO A 43 31.58 1.66 1.00
N GLY A 44 31.43 2.39 -0.09
CA GLY A 44 31.14 1.85 -1.43
C GLY A 44 29.66 1.89 -1.82
N LEU A 45 28.75 2.30 -0.93
CA LEU A 45 27.34 2.55 -1.24
C LEU A 45 26.99 4.04 -1.28
N GLU A 46 27.97 4.96 -1.27
CA GLU A 46 27.71 6.39 -1.19
C GLU A 46 26.96 6.92 -2.43
N SER A 47 27.17 6.29 -3.59
CA SER A 47 26.48 6.63 -4.84
C SER A 47 24.97 6.33 -4.80
N TRP A 48 24.52 5.46 -3.88
CA TRP A 48 23.10 5.12 -3.71
C TRP A 48 22.35 6.12 -2.84
N ARG A 49 23.04 6.98 -2.07
CA ARG A 49 22.42 7.98 -1.18
C ARG A 49 21.31 8.78 -1.87
N PRO A 50 21.52 9.44 -3.03
CA PRO A 50 20.45 10.21 -3.67
C PRO A 50 19.24 9.35 -4.04
N VAL A 51 19.46 8.10 -4.48
CA VAL A 51 18.38 7.16 -4.84
C VAL A 51 17.59 6.74 -3.60
N THR A 52 18.28 6.40 -2.51
CA THR A 52 17.63 5.99 -1.26
C THR A 52 16.82 7.12 -0.61
N VAL A 53 17.34 8.35 -0.66
CA VAL A 53 16.61 9.54 -0.20
C VAL A 53 15.42 9.83 -1.10
N ALA A 54 15.56 9.71 -2.42
CA ALA A 54 14.44 9.86 -3.35
C ALA A 54 13.35 8.81 -3.08
N GLY A 55 13.73 7.54 -2.88
CA GLY A 55 12.81 6.46 -2.54
C GLY A 55 12.03 6.72 -1.24
N LEU A 56 12.71 7.18 -0.18
CA LEU A 56 12.06 7.61 1.06
C LEU A 56 11.11 8.78 0.84
N GLY A 57 11.53 9.79 0.08
CA GLY A 57 10.71 10.95 -0.26
C GLY A 57 9.45 10.58 -1.04
N THR A 58 9.59 9.74 -2.07
CA THR A 58 8.47 9.22 -2.86
C THR A 58 7.52 8.38 -2.01
N GLY A 59 8.04 7.53 -1.11
CA GLY A 59 7.23 6.74 -0.19
C GLY A 59 6.41 7.63 0.76
N LEU A 60 7.04 8.65 1.35
CA LEU A 60 6.35 9.61 2.22
C LEU A 60 5.28 10.39 1.45
N PHE A 61 5.60 10.83 0.23
CA PHE A 61 4.67 11.56 -0.62
C PHE A 61 3.46 10.72 -1.01
N GLY A 62 3.66 9.50 -1.51
CA GLY A 62 2.59 8.57 -1.86
C GLY A 62 1.71 8.20 -0.66
N THR A 63 2.32 7.94 0.49
CA THR A 63 1.60 7.65 1.74
C THR A 63 0.79 8.86 2.20
N GLY A 64 1.33 10.08 2.08
CA GLY A 64 0.63 11.32 2.41
C GLY A 64 -0.61 11.53 1.55
N ILE A 65 -0.50 11.30 0.24
CA ILE A 65 -1.66 11.32 -0.67
C ILE A 65 -2.68 10.28 -0.24
N PHE A 66 -2.27 9.03 0.01
CA PHE A 66 -3.18 7.97 0.42
C PHE A 66 -3.95 8.32 1.70
N VAL A 67 -3.27 8.80 2.74
CA VAL A 67 -3.90 9.20 4.01
C VAL A 67 -4.85 10.37 3.81
N TRP A 68 -4.48 11.33 2.96
CA TRP A 68 -5.38 12.44 2.61
C TRP A 68 -6.65 11.96 1.89
N GLN A 69 -6.51 11.01 0.97
CA GLN A 69 -7.64 10.36 0.29
C GLN A 69 -8.50 9.55 1.27
N LEU A 70 -7.88 8.77 2.16
CA LEU A 70 -8.58 8.03 3.21
C LEU A 70 -9.39 9.00 4.09
N ALA A 71 -8.78 10.09 4.54
CA ALA A 71 -9.46 11.12 5.33
C ALA A 71 -10.60 11.79 4.56
N ALA A 72 -10.46 12.01 3.25
CA ALA A 72 -11.53 12.53 2.39
C ALA A 72 -12.69 11.54 2.23
N ALA A 73 -12.38 10.23 2.09
CA ALA A 73 -13.38 9.16 2.07
C ALA A 73 -14.17 9.10 3.37
N ARG A 74 -13.48 9.20 4.53
CA ARG A 74 -14.15 9.24 5.85
C ARG A 74 -15.14 10.41 5.99
N ARG A 75 -14.90 11.51 5.28
CA ARG A 75 -15.78 12.70 5.26
C ARG A 75 -16.91 12.62 4.23
N GLY A 76 -17.06 11.49 3.51
CA GLY A 76 -18.13 11.28 2.53
C GLY A 76 -17.93 12.04 1.21
N ALA A 77 -16.69 12.39 0.84
CA ALA A 77 -16.42 13.03 -0.45
C ALA A 77 -16.71 12.05 -1.61
N ARG A 78 -17.66 12.40 -2.48
CA ARG A 78 -18.14 11.58 -3.62
C ARG A 78 -17.08 11.21 -4.69
N GLY A 79 -15.82 11.61 -4.53
CA GLY A 79 -14.71 11.32 -5.45
C GLY A 79 -13.55 10.53 -4.83
N ALA A 80 -13.71 9.98 -3.62
CA ALA A 80 -12.69 9.15 -2.99
C ALA A 80 -12.63 7.74 -3.62
N GLN A 81 -11.46 7.09 -3.57
CA GLN A 81 -11.27 5.74 -4.11
C GLN A 81 -12.24 4.73 -3.47
N ALA A 82 -12.90 3.92 -4.30
CA ALA A 82 -13.56 2.70 -3.85
C ALA A 82 -12.50 1.69 -3.37
N GLY A 83 -12.73 1.06 -2.22
CA GLY A 83 -11.80 0.16 -1.53
C GLY A 83 -11.28 0.67 -0.18
N LEU A 84 -11.62 1.89 0.22
CA LEU A 84 -11.25 2.46 1.53
C LEU A 84 -12.21 2.02 2.65
N GLU A 85 -13.38 1.48 2.29
CA GLU A 85 -14.38 0.90 3.17
C GLU A 85 -13.84 -0.23 4.06
N THR A 86 -12.90 -1.05 3.57
CA THR A 86 -12.22 -2.09 4.36
C THR A 86 -11.52 -1.52 5.61
N TYR A 87 -11.13 -0.25 5.58
CA TYR A 87 -10.49 0.44 6.72
C TYR A 87 -11.43 1.29 7.57
N LEU A 88 -12.68 1.41 7.15
CA LEU A 88 -13.71 2.18 7.84
C LEU A 88 -14.57 1.27 8.72
N ASP A 89 -14.85 0.07 8.24
CA ASP A 89 -15.53 -1.00 8.99
C ASP A 89 -14.59 -2.21 9.14
N PRO A 90 -13.65 -2.18 10.10
CA PRO A 90 -12.96 -3.39 10.52
C PRO A 90 -13.98 -4.22 11.32
N ASN A 91 -14.54 -5.24 10.69
CA ASN A 91 -15.32 -6.25 11.40
C ASN A 91 -14.47 -6.95 12.46
#